data_AF-A0A7X8E152-F1
#
_entry.id   AF-A0A7X8E152-F1
#
_cell.length_a   1.000
_cell.length_b   1.000
_cell.length_c   1.000
_cell.angle_alpha   90.00
_cell.angle_beta   90.00
_cell.angle_gamma   90.00
#
_symmetry.space_group_name_H-M   'P 1'
#
loop_
_entity.id
_entity.type
_entity.pdbx_description
1 polymer ?
#
loop_
_entity_poly.entity_id
_entity_poly.type
_entity_poly.pdbx_seq_one_letter_code
_entity_poly.pdbx_strand_id
1 'polypeptide(L)'
;AAPATLPSSSSGAQAVGSHAVLVAIELDEDISWPPTVPEHVTNAGVIDSREQRRAILEQFSAEPPARLLIACNPQRSADRGTLHLIAELSRTAVETRVWLLDVTASPERLTHWQEQLDSLALMHSRVAPWDWLEQGLEQDNE
;
A
#
# COMPACT_ATOMS: atom_id res chain seq x y z
N ALA A 1 52.37 -16.45 -13.91
CA ALA A 1 51.27 -15.55 -14.27
C ALA A 1 49.96 -16.30 -14.06
N ALA A 2 49.00 -15.71 -13.34
CA ALA A 2 47.67 -16.28 -13.13
C ALA A 2 46.63 -15.25 -13.58
N PRO A 3 45.59 -15.62 -14.34
CA PRO A 3 44.38 -14.82 -14.41
C PRO A 3 43.37 -15.29 -13.37
N ALA A 4 42.88 -14.33 -12.58
CA ALA A 4 41.75 -14.47 -11.68
C ALA A 4 40.44 -14.49 -12.48
N THR A 5 39.58 -15.47 -12.22
CA THR A 5 38.17 -15.42 -12.61
C THR A 5 37.41 -14.55 -11.61
N LEU A 6 36.95 -13.38 -12.06
CA LEU A 6 36.04 -12.53 -11.30
C LEU A 6 34.62 -13.12 -11.35
N PRO A 7 33.88 -13.17 -10.23
CA PRO A 7 32.45 -13.48 -10.27
C PRO A 7 31.70 -12.33 -10.94
N SER A 8 30.82 -12.67 -11.88
CA SER A 8 29.93 -11.74 -12.56
C SER A 8 28.96 -11.13 -11.55
N SER A 9 29.03 -9.82 -11.35
CA SER A 9 28.02 -9.06 -10.62
C SER A 9 26.72 -9.09 -11.42
N SER A 10 25.80 -9.98 -11.03
CA SER A 10 24.38 -9.80 -11.32
C SER A 10 23.98 -8.48 -10.66
N SER A 11 23.94 -7.40 -11.45
CA SER A 11 23.27 -6.17 -11.05
C SER A 11 21.88 -6.56 -10.59
N GLY A 12 21.60 -6.35 -9.31
CA GLY A 12 20.35 -6.73 -8.70
C GLY A 12 19.21 -6.12 -9.48
N ALA A 13 18.53 -6.93 -10.28
CA ALA A 13 17.10 -6.80 -10.42
C ALA A 13 16.61 -6.82 -8.97
N GLN A 14 16.31 -5.64 -8.43
CA GLN A 14 15.48 -5.51 -7.25
C GLN A 14 14.33 -6.47 -7.52
N ALA A 15 14.21 -7.52 -6.71
CA ALA A 15 13.08 -8.42 -6.84
C ALA A 15 11.86 -7.52 -6.70
N VAL A 16 11.20 -7.23 -7.83
CA VAL A 16 9.93 -6.53 -7.87
C VAL A 16 9.04 -7.41 -7.01
N GLY A 17 8.77 -6.97 -5.77
CA GLY A 17 8.34 -7.88 -4.74
C GLY A 17 7.03 -8.53 -5.13
N SER A 18 6.96 -9.85 -5.29
CA SER A 18 5.72 -10.56 -5.66
C SER A 18 4.58 -10.38 -4.63
N HIS A 19 4.88 -9.75 -3.50
CA HIS A 19 4.03 -9.63 -2.33
C HIS A 19 3.03 -8.48 -2.46
N ALA A 20 1.76 -8.82 -2.26
CA ALA A 20 0.68 -7.89 -2.02
C ALA A 20 0.62 -7.50 -0.53
N VAL A 21 0.49 -6.20 -0.25
CA VAL A 21 0.48 -5.67 1.13
C VAL A 21 -0.76 -4.82 1.36
N LEU A 22 -1.41 -5.03 2.50
CA LEU A 22 -2.49 -4.21 3.04
C LEU A 22 -1.97 -3.40 4.22
N VAL A 23 -2.22 -2.10 4.22
CA VAL A 23 -1.95 -1.21 5.37
C VAL A 23 -3.13 -0.29 5.59
N ALA A 24 -3.41 0.09 6.84
CA ALA A 24 -4.37 1.15 7.13
C ALA A 24 -3.69 2.39 7.70
N ILE A 25 -4.36 3.54 7.58
CA ILE A 25 -3.93 4.82 8.15
C ILE A 25 -5.00 5.30 9.14
N GLU A 26 -4.59 5.59 10.38
CA GLU A 26 -5.39 6.28 11.40
C GLU A 26 -6.85 5.77 11.50
N LEU A 27 -7.03 4.49 11.86
CA LEU A 27 -8.37 3.92 12.03
C LEU A 27 -8.93 4.20 13.43
N ASP A 28 -10.25 4.41 13.51
CA ASP A 28 -10.96 4.48 14.78
C ASP A 28 -11.07 3.10 15.44
N GLU A 29 -11.16 3.07 16.77
CA GLU A 29 -11.18 1.83 17.57
C GLU A 29 -12.43 0.96 17.29
N ASP A 30 -13.50 1.55 16.75
CA ASP A 30 -14.72 0.83 16.37
C ASP A 30 -14.63 0.13 15.00
N ILE A 31 -13.58 0.40 14.23
CA ILE A 31 -13.32 -0.30 12.97
C ILE A 31 -12.74 -1.69 13.27
N SER A 32 -13.47 -2.73 12.88
CA SER A 32 -12.97 -4.11 12.96
C SER A 32 -11.83 -4.30 11.96
N TRP A 33 -10.59 -4.26 12.45
CA TRP A 33 -9.38 -4.36 11.65
C TRP A 33 -8.38 -5.38 12.21
N PRO A 34 -7.68 -6.14 11.35
CA PRO A 34 -7.87 -6.24 9.90
C PRO A 34 -9.14 -7.04 9.53
N PRO A 35 -9.68 -6.84 8.32
CA PRO A 35 -10.63 -7.79 7.75
C PRO A 35 -9.96 -9.15 7.51
N THR A 36 -10.75 -10.17 7.19
CA THR A 36 -10.19 -11.42 6.66
C THR A 36 -9.48 -11.14 5.34
N VAL A 37 -8.16 -11.30 5.33
CA VAL A 37 -7.31 -11.10 4.15
C VAL A 37 -6.94 -12.45 3.52
N PRO A 38 -6.71 -12.51 2.20
CA PRO A 38 -6.15 -13.70 1.55
C PRO A 38 -4.77 -14.08 2.12
N GLU A 39 -4.42 -15.37 2.09
CA GLU A 39 -3.19 -15.91 2.72
C GLU A 39 -1.89 -15.27 2.19
N HIS A 40 -1.88 -14.88 0.93
CA HIS A 40 -0.71 -14.28 0.26
C HIS A 40 -0.65 -12.75 0.40
N VAL A 41 -1.61 -12.12 1.08
CA VAL A 41 -1.61 -10.68 1.37
C VAL A 41 -1.03 -10.45 2.76
N THR A 42 0.09 -9.73 2.84
CA THR A 42 0.61 -9.30 4.15
C THR A 42 -0.18 -8.12 4.66
N ASN A 43 -0.71 -8.27 5.87
CA ASN A 43 -1.23 -7.13 6.62
C ASN A 43 -0.10 -6.44 7.40
N ALA A 44 0.24 -5.20 7.02
CA ALA A 44 1.23 -4.36 7.68
C ALA A 44 0.68 -3.57 8.88
N GLY A 45 -0.58 -3.79 9.26
CA GLY A 45 -1.21 -3.15 10.42
C GLY A 45 -1.75 -1.75 10.13
N VAL A 46 -1.82 -0.93 11.18
CA VAL A 46 -2.31 0.44 11.13
C VAL A 46 -1.17 1.41 11.42
N ILE A 47 -1.04 2.45 10.60
CA ILE A 47 -0.11 3.56 10.81
C ILE A 47 -0.85 4.65 11.61
N ASP A 48 -0.56 4.72 12.91
CA ASP A 48 -1.16 5.70 13.83
C ASP A 48 -0.12 6.65 14.44
N SER A 49 1.17 6.37 14.22
CA SER A 49 2.27 7.11 14.84
C SER A 49 3.36 7.46 13.83
N ARG A 50 4.10 8.55 14.12
CA ARG A 50 5.25 8.97 13.30
C ARG A 50 6.33 7.89 13.21
N GLU A 51 6.52 7.13 14.28
CA GLU A 51 7.49 6.03 14.32
C GLU A 51 7.06 4.87 13.41
N GLN A 52 5.79 4.47 13.45
CA GLN A 52 5.22 3.47 12.55
C GLN A 52 5.33 3.92 11.09
N ARG A 53 4.99 5.19 10.81
CA ARG A 53 5.17 5.80 9.49
C ARG A 53 6.61 5.70 9.01
N ARG A 54 7.59 6.02 9.85
CA ARG A 54 9.01 5.95 9.47
C ARG A 54 9.43 4.51 9.20
N ALA A 55 9.06 3.58 10.09
CA ALA A 55 9.41 2.18 9.99
C ALA A 55 8.87 1.54 8.71
N ILE A 56 7.60 1.78 8.37
CA ILE A 56 7.01 1.17 7.18
C ILE A 56 7.55 1.78 5.88
N LEU A 57 7.83 3.08 5.84
CA LEU A 57 8.47 3.71 4.68
C LEU A 57 9.90 3.20 4.47
N GLU A 58 10.66 2.98 5.55
CA GLU A 58 11.99 2.37 5.50
C GLU A 58 11.91 0.93 4.97
N GLN A 59 10.96 0.14 5.49
CA GLN A 59 10.72 -1.23 5.05
C GLN A 59 10.36 -1.29 3.56
N PHE A 60 9.36 -0.52 3.10
CA PHE A 60 8.94 -0.53 1.69
C PHE A 60 9.99 0.06 0.75
N SER A 61 10.86 0.95 1.24
CA SER A 61 12.00 1.43 0.44
C SER A 61 13.06 0.34 0.24
N ALA A 62 13.24 -0.56 1.21
CA ALA A 62 14.17 -1.67 1.12
C ALA A 62 13.60 -2.83 0.30
N GLU A 63 12.31 -3.12 0.47
CA GLU A 63 11.58 -4.21 -0.21
C GLU A 63 10.22 -3.68 -0.72
N PRO A 64 10.18 -3.06 -1.92
CA PRO A 64 8.97 -2.48 -2.47
C PRO A 64 7.89 -3.55 -2.75
N PRO A 65 6.66 -3.40 -2.23
CA PRO A 65 5.56 -4.30 -2.59
C PRO A 65 5.17 -4.12 -4.06
N ALA A 66 4.86 -5.22 -4.76
CA ALA A 66 4.28 -5.10 -6.12
C ALA A 66 2.92 -4.43 -6.07
N ARG A 67 2.10 -4.73 -5.06
CA ARG A 67 0.76 -4.20 -4.92
C ARG A 67 0.52 -3.76 -3.48
N LEU A 68 0.31 -2.46 -3.30
CA LEU A 68 -0.01 -1.86 -2.02
C LEU A 68 -1.48 -1.40 -2.00
N LEU A 69 -2.26 -1.96 -1.07
CA LEU A 69 -3.59 -1.46 -0.74
C LEU A 69 -3.53 -0.64 0.55
N ILE A 70 -3.90 0.64 0.44
CA ILE A 70 -3.99 1.55 1.60
C ILE A 70 -5.45 1.71 1.99
N ALA A 71 -5.84 1.25 3.16
CA ALA A 71 -7.18 1.43 3.72
C ALA A 71 -7.27 2.74 4.50
N CYS A 72 -8.28 3.55 4.19
CA CYS A 72 -8.54 4.83 4.84
C CYS A 72 -9.97 4.88 5.37
N ASN A 73 -10.18 5.47 6.55
CA ASN A 73 -11.52 5.75 7.07
C ASN A 73 -12.07 7.07 6.46
N PRO A 74 -13.07 7.02 5.56
CA PRO A 74 -13.66 8.24 4.98
C PRO A 74 -14.50 9.06 5.98
N GLN A 75 -14.75 8.58 7.21
CA GLN A 75 -15.35 9.41 8.27
C GLN A 75 -14.37 10.46 8.79
N ARG A 76 -13.07 10.22 8.68
CA ARG A 76 -12.01 11.18 9.01
C ARG A 76 -11.76 12.13 7.84
N SER A 77 -11.25 13.32 8.15
CA SER A 77 -10.90 14.31 7.12
C SER A 77 -9.66 13.86 6.35
N ALA A 78 -9.67 14.03 5.02
CA ALA A 78 -8.48 13.87 4.17
C ALA A 78 -7.52 15.06 4.37
N ASP A 79 -6.85 15.12 5.52
CA ASP A 79 -5.93 16.22 5.80
C ASP A 79 -4.61 16.10 5.02
N ARG A 80 -3.84 17.19 5.00
CA ARG A 80 -2.57 17.26 4.26
C ARG A 80 -1.55 16.24 4.73
N GLY A 81 -1.51 15.91 6.02
CA GLY A 81 -0.60 14.92 6.59
C GLY A 81 -0.92 13.51 6.10
N THR A 82 -2.20 13.14 6.12
CA THR A 82 -2.71 11.87 5.58
C THR A 82 -2.46 11.74 4.08
N LEU A 83 -2.82 12.76 3.29
CA LEU A 83 -2.58 12.76 1.84
C LEU A 83 -1.10 12.70 1.49
N HIS A 84 -0.25 13.40 2.25
CA HIS A 84 1.19 13.33 2.07
C HIS A 84 1.72 11.93 2.40
N LEU A 85 1.26 11.27 3.46
CA LEU A 85 1.62 9.89 3.77
C LEU A 85 1.21 8.93 2.65
N ILE A 86 -0.02 9.02 2.16
CA ILE A 86 -0.51 8.21 1.03
C ILE A 86 0.40 8.38 -0.18
N ALA A 87 0.79 9.62 -0.50
CA ALA A 87 1.68 9.91 -1.61
C ALA A 87 3.13 9.41 -1.38
N GLU A 88 3.64 9.40 -0.15
CA GLU A 88 4.95 8.78 0.15
C GLU A 88 4.88 7.26 -0.05
N LEU A 89 3.87 6.60 0.53
CA LEU A 89 3.67 5.16 0.45
C LEU A 89 3.52 4.70 -1.00
N SER A 90 2.77 5.44 -1.82
CA SER A 90 2.55 5.08 -3.22
C SER A 90 3.83 5.09 -4.05
N ARG A 91 4.83 5.90 -3.68
CA ARG A 91 6.14 5.93 -4.35
C ARG A 91 7.08 4.82 -3.90
N THR A 92 6.76 4.14 -2.80
CA THR A 92 7.52 2.98 -2.31
C THR A 92 6.95 1.64 -2.77
N ALA A 93 5.94 1.65 -3.64
CA ALA A 93 5.29 0.46 -4.19
C ALA A 93 5.26 0.51 -5.72
N VAL A 94 5.12 -0.64 -6.38
CA VAL A 94 5.05 -0.73 -7.85
C VAL A 94 3.66 -0.29 -8.34
N GLU A 95 2.62 -0.84 -7.74
CA GLU A 95 1.24 -0.41 -7.92
C GLU A 95 0.59 -0.08 -6.58
N THR A 96 -0.21 0.98 -6.54
CA THR A 96 -0.92 1.39 -5.33
C THR A 96 -2.39 1.64 -5.63
N ARG A 97 -3.26 1.15 -4.74
CA ARG A 97 -4.69 1.50 -4.70
C ARG A 97 -5.08 1.95 -3.30
N VAL A 98 -6.09 2.80 -3.23
CA VAL A 98 -6.67 3.25 -1.96
C VAL A 98 -8.06 2.65 -1.80
N TRP A 99 -8.30 2.01 -0.66
CA TRP A 99 -9.61 1.53 -0.26
C TRP A 99 -10.21 2.50 0.76
N LEU A 100 -11.27 3.19 0.35
CA LEU A 100 -12.09 3.96 1.27
C LEU A 100 -13.06 3.00 1.96
N LEU A 101 -12.86 2.74 3.25
CA LEU A 101 -13.65 1.77 4.01
C LEU A 101 -15.16 2.01 3.86
N ASP A 102 -15.93 0.92 3.80
CA ASP A 102 -17.40 0.99 3.70
C ASP A 102 -18.04 1.31 5.06
N VAL A 103 -17.86 2.55 5.48
CA VAL A 103 -18.45 3.11 6.70
C VAL A 103 -19.32 4.31 6.36
N THR A 104 -20.24 4.63 7.26
CA THR A 104 -21.18 5.75 7.04
C THR A 104 -20.46 7.09 7.23
N ALA A 105 -19.97 7.66 6.13
CA ALA A 105 -19.43 9.03 6.04
C ALA A 105 -20.44 9.97 5.34
N SER A 106 -20.32 11.27 5.56
CA SER A 106 -21.14 12.24 4.81
C SER A 106 -20.76 12.25 3.33
N PRO A 107 -21.72 12.47 2.40
CA PRO A 107 -21.42 12.50 0.97
C PRO A 107 -20.33 13.51 0.60
N GLU A 108 -20.36 14.69 1.20
CA GLU A 108 -19.37 15.76 0.98
C GLU A 108 -17.95 15.32 1.35
N ARG A 109 -17.80 14.59 2.47
CA ARG A 109 -16.49 14.10 2.92
C ARG A 109 -15.98 13.00 2.02
N LEU A 110 -16.87 12.11 1.57
CA LEU A 110 -16.51 11.07 0.61
C LEU A 110 -16.08 11.67 -0.73
N THR A 111 -16.85 12.62 -1.28
CA THR A 111 -16.48 13.34 -2.50
C THR A 111 -15.14 14.04 -2.34
N HIS A 112 -14.92 14.72 -1.22
CA HIS A 112 -13.63 15.37 -0.97
C HIS A 112 -12.46 14.38 -0.95
N TRP A 113 -12.62 13.22 -0.30
CA TRP A 113 -11.62 12.15 -0.34
C TRP A 113 -11.31 11.70 -1.77
N GLN A 114 -12.35 11.45 -2.57
CA GLN A 114 -12.21 11.01 -3.97
C GLN A 114 -11.47 12.07 -4.80
N GLU A 115 -11.85 13.35 -4.70
CA GLU A 115 -11.20 14.46 -5.39
C GLU A 115 -9.70 14.59 -5.03
N GLN A 116 -9.37 14.43 -3.74
CA GLN A 116 -7.96 14.48 -3.31
C GLN A 116 -7.16 13.30 -3.86
N LEU A 117 -7.73 12.08 -3.85
CA LEU A 117 -7.08 10.89 -4.42
C LEU A 117 -6.93 10.98 -5.94
N ASP A 118 -7.92 11.54 -6.63
CA ASP A 118 -7.87 11.82 -8.06
C ASP A 118 -6.75 12.84 -8.38
N SER A 119 -6.58 13.86 -7.54
CA SER A 119 -5.49 14.85 -7.70
C SER A 119 -4.09 14.25 -7.52
N LEU A 120 -3.99 13.13 -6.78
CA LEU A 120 -2.78 12.34 -6.61
C LEU A 120 -2.62 11.26 -7.70
N ALA A 121 -3.56 11.17 -8.65
CA ALA A 121 -3.66 10.13 -9.66
C ALA A 121 -3.67 8.69 -9.07
N LEU A 122 -4.29 8.52 -7.91
CA LEU A 122 -4.40 7.24 -7.23
C LEU A 122 -5.75 6.58 -7.50
N MET A 123 -5.72 5.33 -7.96
CA MET A 123 -6.92 4.52 -8.10
C MET A 123 -7.54 4.28 -6.73
N HIS A 124 -8.85 4.53 -6.60
CA HIS A 124 -9.59 4.34 -5.36
C HIS A 124 -10.89 3.57 -5.56
N SER A 125 -11.33 2.88 -4.51
CA SER A 125 -12.57 2.11 -4.50
C SER A 125 -13.17 2.09 -3.09
N ARG A 126 -14.50 1.96 -3.01
CA ARG A 126 -15.19 1.67 -1.74
C ARG A 126 -15.31 0.18 -1.43
N VAL A 127 -15.09 -0.66 -2.44
CA VAL A 127 -15.00 -2.10 -2.29
C VAL A 127 -13.52 -2.48 -2.26
N ALA A 128 -13.12 -3.29 -1.30
CA ALA A 128 -11.77 -3.80 -1.23
C ALA A 128 -11.43 -4.57 -2.52
N PRO A 129 -10.39 -4.17 -3.26
CA PRO A 129 -10.02 -4.79 -4.53
C PRO A 129 -9.21 -6.08 -4.28
N TRP A 130 -9.82 -7.06 -3.60
CA TRP A 130 -9.16 -8.32 -3.23
C TRP A 130 -8.57 -9.01 -4.44
N ASP A 131 -9.38 -9.25 -5.47
CA ASP A 131 -8.97 -9.88 -6.73
C ASP A 131 -7.67 -9.28 -7.30
N TRP A 132 -7.54 -7.95 -7.30
CA TRP A 132 -6.31 -7.28 -7.76
C TRP A 132 -5.09 -7.59 -6.89
N LEU A 133 -5.24 -7.70 -5.57
CA LEU A 133 -4.12 -8.11 -4.70
C LEU A 133 -3.65 -9.53 -5.05
N GLU A 134 -4.55 -10.42 -5.48
CA GLU A 134 -4.28 -11.82 -5.83
C GLU A 134 -3.67 -12.01 -7.22
N GLN A 135 -3.92 -11.10 -8.18
CA GLN A 135 -3.49 -11.22 -9.59
C GLN A 135 -1.98 -11.39 -9.82
N GLY A 136 -1.10 -10.91 -8.93
CA GLY A 136 0.35 -11.08 -9.13
C GLY A 136 0.89 -12.48 -8.85
N LEU A 137 0.02 -13.44 -8.50
CA LEU A 137 0.38 -14.85 -8.47
C LEU A 137 0.51 -15.46 -9.88
N GLU A 138 -0.01 -14.78 -10.91
CA GLU A 138 -0.13 -15.34 -12.26
C GLU A 138 1.16 -15.28 -13.10
N GLN A 139 2.26 -14.70 -12.58
CA GLN A 139 3.53 -14.54 -13.33
C GLN A 139 4.67 -15.51 -12.94
N ASP A 140 4.39 -16.56 -12.15
CA ASP A 140 5.40 -17.57 -11.77
C ASP A 140 5.22 -18.94 -12.48
N ASN A 141 4.50 -18.97 -13.61
CA ASN A 141 4.31 -20.19 -14.40
C ASN A 141 4.52 -19.95 -15.90
N GLU A 142 5.75 -19.60 -16.30
CA GLU A 142 6.27 -19.89 -17.65
C GLU A 142 7.77 -20.19 -17.65
#